data_AF-A0A1C5GIK4-F1
#
_entry.id   AF-A0A1C5GIK4-F1
#
_cell.length_a   1.000
_cell.length_b   1.000
_cell.length_c   1.000
_cell.angle_alpha   90.00
_cell.angle_beta   90.00
_cell.angle_gamma   90.00
#
_symmetry.space_group_name_H-M   'P 1'
#
loop_
_entity.id
_entity.type
_entity.pdbx_description
1 polymer ?
#
loop_
_entity_poly.entity_id
_entity_poly.type
_entity_poly.pdbx_seq_one_letter_code
_entity_poly.pdbx_strand_id
1 'polypeptide(L)'
;MTRVLRIVAAVLVSGALAACGADGAPEPATAPPPASGASPGASSPASAPSATPPPAGSASPAAGRGGYANPDEAIAAHLSAVPGVRYLGLCKNAKRDPAAVCALRMGFVERDEVYGLGAPHSDVVGFLLLRDGPAGWRVAAEYAPDGGTPAPPWMAGVG
;
A
#
# COMPACT_ATOMS: atom_id res chain seq x y z
N MET A 1 33.46 -32.61 -11.17
CA MET A 1 34.20 -32.66 -9.89
C MET A 1 33.34 -32.01 -8.82
N THR A 2 32.68 -32.82 -8.01
CA THR A 2 31.80 -32.43 -6.92
C THR A 2 32.64 -32.04 -5.71
N ARG A 3 32.42 -30.87 -5.11
CA ARG A 3 32.86 -30.58 -3.75
C ARG A 3 31.72 -29.93 -2.97
N VAL A 4 31.01 -30.79 -2.24
CA VAL A 4 30.13 -30.42 -1.13
C VAL A 4 31.02 -30.30 0.11
N LEU A 5 30.96 -29.17 0.82
CA LEU A 5 31.45 -29.07 2.19
C LEU A 5 30.37 -28.38 3.03
N ARG A 6 29.82 -29.18 3.95
CA ARG A 6 28.84 -28.83 4.98
C ARG A 6 29.54 -28.09 6.12
N ILE A 7 28.90 -27.08 6.70
CA ILE A 7 29.22 -26.57 8.04
C ILE A 7 27.92 -26.54 8.85
N VAL A 8 27.98 -27.11 10.05
CA VAL A 8 26.90 -27.37 11.00
C VAL A 8 27.28 -26.77 12.36
N ALA A 9 26.26 -26.28 13.09
CA ALA A 9 26.17 -25.98 14.53
C ALA A 9 26.85 -24.69 15.05
N ALA A 10 26.37 -23.97 16.08
CA ALA A 10 25.38 -24.22 17.14
C ALA A 10 24.80 -22.85 17.63
N VAL A 11 23.50 -22.71 17.95
CA VAL A 11 22.84 -22.70 19.30
C VAL A 11 23.31 -21.59 20.28
N LEU A 12 22.32 -21.01 21.00
CA LEU A 12 22.30 -20.24 22.28
C LEU A 12 21.78 -18.78 22.06
N VAL A 13 20.81 -18.21 22.78
CA VAL A 13 20.25 -18.47 24.11
C VAL A 13 18.88 -17.78 24.27
N SER A 14 18.04 -18.36 25.12
CA SER A 14 16.71 -17.93 25.57
C SER A 14 16.67 -16.59 26.31
N GLY A 15 15.49 -15.93 26.29
CA GLY A 15 15.14 -14.87 27.23
C GLY A 15 13.62 -14.69 27.32
N ALA A 16 12.98 -15.38 28.26
CA ALA A 16 11.63 -15.11 28.74
C ALA A 16 11.75 -14.68 30.21
N LEU A 17 11.03 -13.63 30.63
CA LEU A 17 10.59 -13.26 31.99
C LEU A 17 9.78 -11.95 31.83
N ALA A 18 8.45 -12.00 31.84
CA ALA A 18 7.60 -11.85 33.02
C ALA A 18 7.36 -10.38 33.44
N ALA A 19 6.16 -9.87 33.15
CA ALA A 19 5.50 -8.84 33.95
C ALA A 19 4.00 -9.16 33.98
N CYS A 20 3.65 -10.06 34.89
CA CYS A 20 2.30 -10.24 35.42
C CYS A 20 2.25 -9.46 36.75
N GLY A 21 1.22 -8.65 36.97
CA GLY A 21 1.07 -7.89 38.20
C GLY A 21 -0.25 -7.13 38.19
N ALA A 22 -1.32 -7.84 38.51
CA ALA A 22 -2.65 -7.30 38.78
C ALA A 22 -2.77 -6.84 40.25
N ASP A 23 -3.90 -6.17 40.50
CA ASP A 23 -4.64 -6.06 41.77
C ASP A 23 -4.38 -4.85 42.67
N GLY A 24 -5.41 -3.99 42.73
CA GLY A 24 -5.58 -2.90 43.67
C GLY A 24 -7.03 -2.39 43.64
N ALA A 25 -7.90 -3.05 44.40
CA ALA A 25 -9.23 -2.58 44.83
C ALA A 25 -9.30 -2.72 46.37
N PRO A 26 -10.20 -2.05 47.15
CA PRO A 26 -11.49 -1.48 46.77
C PRO A 26 -11.83 -0.06 47.30
N GLU A 27 -13.02 0.38 46.90
CA GLU A 27 -13.76 1.66 47.05
C GLU A 27 -14.25 1.99 48.50
N PRO A 28 -14.82 3.19 48.80
CA PRO A 28 -16.29 3.37 48.60
C PRO A 28 -16.81 4.79 48.24
N ALA A 29 -17.78 4.80 47.32
CA ALA A 29 -19.09 5.49 47.29
C ALA A 29 -19.24 6.99 47.67
N THR A 30 -19.79 7.77 46.73
CA THR A 30 -20.80 8.83 47.00
C THR A 30 -21.79 8.94 45.82
N ALA A 31 -23.05 9.19 46.19
CA ALA A 31 -24.37 8.99 45.56
C ALA A 31 -24.69 9.66 44.19
N PRO A 32 -25.81 9.26 43.51
CA PRO A 32 -26.15 9.62 42.13
C PRO A 32 -27.12 10.81 42.01
N PRO A 33 -27.17 11.50 40.85
CA PRO A 33 -28.37 12.23 40.41
C PRO A 33 -29.25 11.40 39.44
N PRO A 34 -30.56 11.71 39.33
CA PRO A 34 -31.58 10.84 38.76
C PRO A 34 -31.64 10.82 37.22
N ALA A 35 -32.24 9.72 36.73
CA ALA A 35 -32.50 9.38 35.34
C ALA A 35 -33.54 10.26 34.63
N SER A 36 -33.35 10.45 33.31
CA SER A 36 -34.37 10.58 32.24
C SER A 36 -33.62 10.77 30.91
N GLY A 37 -33.83 10.06 29.81
CA GLY A 37 -34.84 9.07 29.45
C GLY A 37 -34.39 8.27 28.20
N ALA A 38 -35.20 7.30 27.84
CA ALA A 38 -34.95 6.29 26.80
C ALA A 38 -35.08 6.81 25.35
N SER A 39 -34.21 6.26 24.47
CA SER A 39 -34.38 5.68 23.11
C SER A 39 -35.42 6.23 22.10
N PRO A 40 -35.44 5.73 20.84
CA PRO A 40 -34.40 5.58 19.81
C PRO A 40 -34.79 6.37 18.54
N GLY A 41 -33.86 6.70 17.64
CA GLY A 41 -34.26 7.45 16.44
C GLY A 41 -33.23 7.55 15.33
N ALA A 42 -33.45 6.71 14.31
CA ALA A 42 -33.26 7.00 12.89
C ALA A 42 -31.85 7.37 12.38
N SER A 43 -31.27 6.37 11.73
CA SER A 43 -30.50 6.47 10.49
C SER A 43 -30.75 7.74 9.67
N SER A 44 -29.68 8.44 9.32
CA SER A 44 -29.60 9.16 8.05
C SER A 44 -28.21 8.95 7.46
N PRO A 45 -28.13 8.59 6.16
CA PRO A 45 -26.90 8.14 5.54
C PRO A 45 -25.92 9.32 5.44
N ALA A 46 -24.68 9.07 5.83
CA ALA A 46 -23.56 9.90 5.47
C ALA A 46 -23.53 10.01 3.94
N SER A 47 -23.83 11.19 3.41
CA SER A 47 -23.56 11.52 2.02
C SER A 47 -22.06 11.38 1.79
N ALA A 48 -21.67 10.23 1.24
CA ALA A 48 -20.35 10.06 0.66
C ALA A 48 -20.14 11.18 -0.36
N PRO A 49 -19.04 11.94 -0.33
CA PRO A 49 -18.68 12.71 -1.51
C PRO A 49 -18.49 11.69 -2.64
N SER A 50 -19.27 11.83 -3.71
CA SER A 50 -18.98 11.16 -4.96
C SER A 50 -17.56 11.50 -5.34
N ALA A 51 -16.64 10.54 -5.20
CA ALA A 51 -15.31 10.65 -5.77
C ALA A 51 -15.48 10.64 -7.28
N THR A 52 -15.59 11.83 -7.88
CA THR A 52 -15.42 12.00 -9.32
C THR A 52 -14.05 11.44 -9.65
N PRO A 53 -13.95 10.36 -10.46
CA PRO A 53 -12.65 9.88 -10.89
C PRO A 53 -11.94 11.01 -11.63
N PRO A 54 -10.64 11.26 -11.37
CA PRO A 54 -9.90 12.28 -12.09
C PRO A 54 -9.96 11.97 -13.60
N PRO A 55 -10.00 13.00 -14.47
CA PRO A 55 -10.05 12.79 -15.90
C PRO A 55 -8.82 12.00 -16.38
N ALA A 56 -9.08 10.93 -17.14
CA ALA A 56 -8.07 10.18 -17.87
C ALA A 56 -7.28 11.15 -18.75
N GLY A 57 -6.00 11.36 -18.40
CA GLY A 57 -5.13 12.34 -19.07
C GLY A 57 -4.44 13.31 -18.12
N SER A 58 -4.78 13.33 -16.83
CA SER A 58 -3.95 14.01 -15.83
C SER A 58 -2.75 13.14 -15.52
N ALA A 59 -1.68 13.25 -16.34
CA ALA A 59 -0.36 12.81 -15.91
C ALA A 59 -0.11 13.43 -14.54
N SER A 60 -0.07 12.58 -13.50
CA SER A 60 0.09 13.07 -12.14
C SER A 60 1.37 13.93 -12.11
N PRO A 61 1.40 15.13 -11.49
CA PRO A 61 2.56 16.03 -11.53
C PRO A 61 3.85 15.44 -10.90
N ALA A 62 3.77 14.24 -10.35
CA ALA A 62 4.89 13.44 -9.88
C ALA A 62 5.47 12.47 -10.95
N ALA A 63 4.73 12.16 -12.02
CA ALA A 63 5.26 11.45 -13.18
C ALA A 63 6.42 12.25 -13.77
N GLY A 64 7.61 11.64 -13.82
CA GLY A 64 8.82 12.31 -14.28
C GLY A 64 9.65 13.04 -13.22
N ARG A 65 9.17 13.21 -11.97
CA ARG A 65 10.08 13.52 -10.85
C ARG A 65 10.99 12.30 -10.66
N GLY A 66 12.30 12.52 -10.76
CA GLY A 66 13.32 11.53 -10.41
C GLY A 66 14.02 11.92 -9.12
N GLY A 67 15.10 11.23 -8.79
CA GLY A 67 15.84 11.45 -7.54
C GLY A 67 15.72 10.32 -6.54
N TYR A 68 14.83 9.35 -6.79
CA TYR A 68 14.47 8.36 -5.77
C TYR A 68 15.50 7.24 -5.68
N ALA A 69 15.81 6.81 -4.47
CA ALA A 69 16.84 5.81 -4.23
C ALA A 69 16.43 4.40 -4.71
N ASN A 70 15.12 4.15 -4.80
CA ASN A 70 14.56 2.86 -5.19
C ASN A 70 13.17 3.03 -5.85
N PRO A 71 12.64 1.97 -6.50
CA PRO A 71 11.33 2.01 -7.15
C PRO A 71 10.16 2.32 -6.21
N ASP A 72 10.17 1.78 -4.99
CA ASP A 72 9.09 1.91 -4.01
C ASP A 72 8.91 3.38 -3.58
N GLU A 73 10.01 4.09 -3.36
CA GLU A 73 10.03 5.52 -3.07
C GLU A 73 9.47 6.35 -4.24
N ALA A 74 9.81 5.98 -5.48
CA ALA A 74 9.26 6.64 -6.67
C ALA A 74 7.74 6.44 -6.80
N ILE A 75 7.24 5.24 -6.51
CA ILE A 75 5.81 4.92 -6.52
C ILE A 75 5.09 5.67 -5.39
N ALA A 76 5.66 5.65 -4.18
CA ALA A 76 5.09 6.36 -3.03
C ALA A 76 4.95 7.86 -3.31
N ALA A 77 5.99 8.48 -3.88
CA ALA A 77 5.95 9.88 -4.27
C ALA A 77 4.91 10.13 -5.36
N HIS A 78 4.81 9.26 -6.38
CA HIS A 78 3.81 9.36 -7.43
C HIS A 78 2.37 9.31 -6.89
N LEU A 79 2.10 8.34 -6.02
CA LEU A 79 0.77 8.14 -5.45
C LEU A 79 0.41 9.17 -4.37
N SER A 80 1.41 9.79 -3.73
CA SER A 80 1.16 10.88 -2.77
C SER A 80 0.46 12.10 -3.38
N ALA A 81 0.59 12.28 -4.70
CA ALA A 81 -0.11 13.35 -5.44
C ALA A 81 -1.59 13.02 -5.71
N VAL A 82 -2.01 11.75 -5.50
CA VAL A 82 -3.37 11.29 -5.72
C VAL A 82 -4.16 11.36 -4.41
N PRO A 83 -5.19 12.23 -4.31
CA PRO A 83 -5.96 12.38 -3.09
C PRO A 83 -6.69 11.07 -2.74
N GLY A 84 -6.65 10.69 -1.46
CA GLY A 84 -7.35 9.53 -0.94
C GLY A 84 -6.65 8.19 -1.15
N VAL A 85 -5.48 8.15 -1.80
CA VAL A 85 -4.69 6.92 -1.95
C VAL A 85 -3.80 6.69 -0.74
N ARG A 86 -3.95 5.53 -0.09
CA ARG A 86 -3.02 5.05 0.95
C ARG A 86 -2.11 3.98 0.38
N TYR A 87 -0.85 4.32 0.14
CA TYR A 87 0.14 3.37 -0.38
C TYR A 87 0.79 2.55 0.75
N LEU A 88 0.90 1.23 0.58
CA LEU A 88 1.49 0.29 1.54
C LEU A 88 2.86 -0.24 1.14
N GLY A 89 3.42 0.21 0.02
CA GLY A 89 4.62 -0.36 -0.57
C GLY A 89 4.33 -1.60 -1.42
N LEU A 90 5.26 -2.55 -1.42
CA LEU A 90 5.15 -3.79 -2.21
C LEU A 90 4.08 -4.76 -1.67
N CYS A 91 3.24 -5.27 -2.58
CA CYS A 91 2.13 -6.18 -2.25
C CYS A 91 2.58 -7.47 -1.53
N LYS A 92 3.81 -7.95 -1.77
CA LYS A 92 4.37 -9.16 -1.17
C LYS A 92 4.27 -9.17 0.37
N ASN A 93 4.39 -7.99 1.00
CA ASN A 93 4.40 -7.85 2.46
C ASN A 93 3.11 -7.21 3.00
N ALA A 94 2.17 -6.85 2.13
CA ALA A 94 0.98 -6.11 2.52
C ALA A 94 -0.10 -7.03 3.10
N LYS A 95 -0.65 -6.63 4.25
CA LYS A 95 -1.88 -7.24 4.78
C LYS A 95 -3.06 -6.89 3.88
N ARG A 96 -4.07 -7.77 3.83
CA ARG A 96 -5.31 -7.51 3.10
C ARG A 96 -5.97 -6.24 3.65
N ASP A 97 -6.15 -5.26 2.77
CA ASP A 97 -6.81 -3.99 3.07
C ASP A 97 -7.38 -3.40 1.77
N PRO A 98 -8.70 -3.48 1.55
CA PRO A 98 -9.31 -3.02 0.30
C PRO A 98 -9.28 -1.48 0.13
N ALA A 99 -9.00 -0.73 1.20
CA ALA A 99 -8.93 0.73 1.16
C ALA A 99 -7.51 1.26 0.88
N ALA A 100 -6.54 0.37 0.67
CA ALA A 100 -5.16 0.73 0.44
C ALA A 100 -4.65 0.16 -0.88
N VAL A 101 -3.57 0.75 -1.40
CA VAL A 101 -2.94 0.36 -2.65
C VAL A 101 -1.55 -0.18 -2.34
N CYS A 102 -1.16 -1.25 -3.00
CA CYS A 102 0.21 -1.77 -3.01
C CYS A 102 0.69 -1.93 -4.45
N ALA A 103 2.00 -2.10 -4.62
CA ALA A 103 2.61 -2.34 -5.92
C ALA A 103 3.12 -3.78 -6.05
N LEU A 104 2.84 -4.43 -7.17
CA LEU A 104 3.34 -5.74 -7.53
C LEU A 104 4.29 -5.57 -8.72
N ARG A 105 5.54 -6.00 -8.57
CA ARG A 105 6.48 -6.02 -9.70
C ARG A 105 6.07 -7.12 -10.68
N MET A 106 5.70 -6.71 -11.89
CA MET A 106 5.20 -7.60 -12.93
C MET A 106 6.32 -8.10 -13.85
N GLY A 107 7.39 -7.31 -14.02
CA GLY A 107 8.50 -7.70 -14.87
C GLY A 107 9.27 -6.49 -15.38
N PHE A 108 9.83 -6.65 -16.58
CA PHE A 108 10.61 -5.63 -17.25
C PHE A 108 10.15 -5.46 -18.69
N VAL A 109 10.23 -4.23 -19.18
CA VAL A 109 10.13 -3.90 -20.60
C VAL A 109 11.44 -3.23 -20.99
N GLU A 110 12.20 -3.90 -21.85
CA GLU A 110 13.59 -3.56 -22.17
C GLU A 110 14.49 -3.56 -20.92
N ARG A 111 14.60 -2.43 -20.24
CA ARG A 111 15.37 -2.23 -19.00
C ARG A 111 14.57 -1.51 -17.91
N ASP A 112 13.33 -1.13 -18.21
CA ASP A 112 12.44 -0.43 -17.30
C ASP A 112 11.59 -1.46 -16.56
N GLU A 113 11.30 -1.21 -15.27
CA GLU A 113 10.51 -2.11 -14.44
C GLU A 113 9.02 -1.78 -14.56
N VAL A 114 8.18 -2.82 -14.68
CA VAL A 114 6.73 -2.65 -14.67
C VAL A 114 6.17 -3.06 -13.33
N TYR A 115 5.37 -2.18 -12.74
CA TYR A 115 4.64 -2.40 -11.50
C TYR A 115 3.14 -2.31 -11.73
N GLY A 116 2.41 -3.35 -11.35
CA GLY A 116 0.96 -3.32 -11.22
C GLY A 116 0.57 -2.67 -9.89
N LEU A 117 -0.48 -1.84 -9.90
CA LEU A 117 -1.09 -1.22 -8.74
C LEU A 117 -2.43 -1.88 -8.46
N GLY A 118 -2.71 -2.18 -7.19
CA GLY A 118 -3.99 -2.75 -6.79
C GLY A 118 -4.13 -2.80 -5.28
N ALA A 119 -5.34 -3.14 -4.81
CA ALA A 119 -5.49 -3.47 -3.40
C ALA A 119 -4.74 -4.76 -3.08
N PRO A 120 -4.14 -4.90 -1.89
CA PRO A 120 -3.49 -6.13 -1.47
C PRO A 120 -4.40 -7.36 -1.67
N HIS A 121 -3.88 -8.40 -2.33
CA HIS A 121 -4.59 -9.64 -2.65
C HIS A 121 -5.83 -9.46 -3.54
N SER A 122 -5.84 -8.43 -4.38
CA SER A 122 -6.88 -8.12 -5.37
C SER A 122 -6.28 -7.97 -6.77
N ASP A 123 -7.14 -7.75 -7.75
CA ASP A 123 -6.71 -7.51 -9.13
C ASP A 123 -5.91 -6.21 -9.28
N VAL A 124 -5.06 -6.19 -10.30
CA VAL A 124 -4.31 -5.01 -10.71
C VAL A 124 -5.24 -4.06 -11.47
N VAL A 125 -5.33 -2.82 -11.00
CA VAL A 125 -6.20 -1.75 -11.55
C VAL A 125 -5.42 -0.67 -12.29
N GLY A 126 -4.10 -0.74 -12.30
CA GLY A 126 -3.24 0.19 -13.02
C GLY A 126 -1.80 -0.29 -13.10
N PHE A 127 -1.01 0.36 -13.92
CA PHE A 127 0.37 -0.01 -14.22
C PHE A 127 1.26 1.21 -14.23
N LEU A 128 2.45 1.07 -13.69
CA LEU A 128 3.53 2.06 -13.74
C LEU A 128 4.74 1.44 -14.44
N LEU A 129 5.34 2.20 -15.35
CA LEU A 129 6.64 1.91 -15.93
C LEU A 129 7.69 2.77 -15.21
N LEU A 130 8.64 2.12 -14.54
CA LEU A 130 9.68 2.75 -13.75
C LEU A 130 11.02 2.63 -14.47
N ARG A 131 11.76 3.73 -14.50
CA ARG A 131 13.07 3.80 -15.12
C ARG A 131 14.11 4.18 -14.08
N ASP A 132 15.18 3.40 -14.02
CA ASP A 132 16.41 3.80 -13.35
C ASP A 132 17.28 4.64 -14.28
N GLY A 133 17.95 5.64 -13.71
CA GLY A 133 18.77 6.57 -14.47
C GLY A 133 19.80 7.27 -13.60
N PRO A 134 20.61 8.18 -14.18
CA PRO A 134 21.69 8.86 -13.45
C PRO A 134 21.22 9.68 -12.25
N ALA A 135 19.97 10.14 -12.29
CA ALA A 135 19.33 10.87 -11.20
C ALA A 135 18.55 9.94 -10.25
N GLY A 136 18.73 8.61 -10.33
CA GLY A 136 17.92 7.64 -9.59
C GLY A 136 16.61 7.31 -10.28
N TRP A 137 15.76 6.60 -9.54
CA TRP A 137 14.50 6.05 -10.03
C TRP A 137 13.46 7.13 -10.30
N ARG A 138 12.58 6.87 -11.27
CA ARG A 138 11.40 7.70 -11.57
C ARG A 138 10.29 6.88 -12.22
N VAL A 139 9.05 7.39 -12.12
CA VAL A 139 7.93 6.92 -12.95
C VAL A 139 8.07 7.53 -14.34
N ALA A 140 8.23 6.69 -15.35
CA ALA A 140 8.42 7.07 -16.75
C ALA A 140 7.10 7.10 -17.53
N ALA A 141 6.16 6.22 -17.20
CA ALA A 141 4.82 6.21 -17.76
C ALA A 141 3.83 5.55 -16.80
N GLU A 142 2.53 5.83 -16.98
CA GLU A 142 1.44 5.20 -16.26
C GLU A 142 0.34 4.77 -17.24
N TYR A 143 -0.40 3.74 -16.86
CA TYR A 143 -1.55 3.25 -17.61
C TYR A 143 -2.61 2.69 -16.66
N ALA A 144 -3.84 3.18 -16.75
CA ALA A 144 -4.98 2.63 -16.05
C ALA A 144 -6.01 2.16 -17.10
N PRO A 145 -6.34 0.87 -17.16
CA PRO A 145 -7.38 0.39 -18.06
C PRO A 145 -8.74 0.91 -17.60
N ASP A 146 -9.37 1.76 -18.41
CA ASP A 146 -10.68 2.37 -18.16
C ASP A 146 -11.75 1.92 -19.19
N GLY A 147 -11.47 0.84 -19.92
CA GLY A 147 -12.39 0.21 -20.89
C GLY A 147 -12.48 0.93 -22.24
N GLY A 148 -11.89 2.12 -22.38
CA GLY A 148 -11.87 2.88 -23.63
C GLY A 148 -10.47 3.30 -24.10
N THR A 149 -9.51 3.40 -23.19
CA THR A 149 -8.13 3.76 -23.53
C THR A 149 -7.37 2.52 -24.01
N PRO A 150 -6.78 2.53 -25.23
CA PRO A 150 -5.98 1.42 -25.70
C PRO A 150 -4.71 1.28 -24.84
N ALA A 151 -4.30 0.04 -24.62
CA ALA A 151 -3.06 -0.23 -23.90
C ALA A 151 -1.86 0.38 -24.66
N PRO A 152 -0.96 1.09 -23.98
CA PRO A 152 0.21 1.66 -24.61
C PRO A 152 1.18 0.56 -25.08
N PRO A 153 2.03 0.81 -26.10
CA PRO A 153 2.87 -0.22 -26.70
C PRO A 153 3.77 -0.99 -25.70
N TRP A 154 4.26 -0.32 -24.65
CA TRP A 154 5.11 -0.95 -23.64
C TRP A 154 4.38 -2.01 -22.81
N MET A 155 3.03 -1.99 -22.76
CA MET A 155 2.24 -3.02 -22.10
C MET A 155 2.21 -4.34 -22.88
N ALA A 156 2.62 -4.37 -24.16
CA ALA A 156 2.64 -5.60 -24.96
C ALA A 156 3.60 -6.68 -24.42
N GLY A 157 4.59 -6.29 -23.59
CA GLY A 157 5.53 -7.19 -22.94
C GLY A 157 5.15 -7.60 -21.51
N VAL A 158 3.99 -7.18 -21.01
CA VAL A 158 3.54 -7.41 -19.63
C VAL A 158 2.57 -8.60 -19.63
N GLY A 159 3.02 -9.78 -19.21
CA GLY A 159 2.23 -11.02 -19.20
C GLY A 159 2.85 -12.10 -18.32
#